data_AF-A0A662V2U3-F1
#
_entry.id   AF-A0A662V2U3-F1
#
_cell.length_a   1.000
_cell.length_b   1.000
_cell.length_c   1.000
_cell.angle_alpha   90.00
_cell.angle_beta   90.00
_cell.angle_gamma   90.00
#
_symmetry.space_group_name_H-M   'P 1'
#
loop_
_entity.id
_entity.type
_entity.pdbx_description
1 polymer ?
#
loop_
_entity_poly.entity_id
_entity_poly.type
_entity_poly.pdbx_seq_one_letter_code
_entity_poly.pdbx_strand_id
1 'polypeptide(L)' 'MNKRDVITVTIDLKALGFRLVSSGRKYVRVNELAYELGISNITAGRILSKLTKLGFVEKWSNGIYRVTDYFIENDTLF' A
#
# COMPACT_ATOMS: atom_id res chain seq x y z
N MET A 1 23.35 14.22 -16.85
CA MET A 1 22.18 13.43 -16.42
C MET A 1 22.66 12.45 -15.37
N ASN A 2 22.33 12.65 -14.09
CA ASN A 2 22.81 11.79 -13.01
C ASN A 2 22.15 10.40 -13.20
N LYS A 3 22.93 9.37 -13.57
CA LYS A 3 22.43 8.00 -13.72
C LYS A 3 22.00 7.55 -12.32
N ARG A 4 20.70 7.54 -12.06
CA ARG A 4 20.17 6.87 -10.87
C ARG A 4 20.31 5.38 -11.12
N ASP A 5 21.04 4.67 -10.27
CA ASP A 5 21.05 3.21 -10.28
C ASP A 5 19.63 2.72 -9.96
N VAL A 6 18.89 2.33 -10.98
CA VAL A 6 17.50 1.89 -10.87
C VAL A 6 17.40 0.42 -11.21
N ILE A 7 16.67 -0.31 -10.37
CA ILE A 7 16.29 -1.71 -10.61
C ILE A 7 14.78 -1.77 -10.82
N THR A 8 14.33 -2.67 -11.69
CA THR A 8 12.90 -2.98 -11.83
C THR A 8 12.52 -4.05 -10.81
N VAL A 9 11.52 -3.74 -9.97
CA VAL A 9 11.02 -4.65 -8.94
C VAL A 9 9.53 -4.89 -9.16
N THR A 10 9.11 -6.15 -9.04
CA THR A 10 7.71 -6.54 -9.02
C THR A 10 7.27 -6.71 -7.57
N ILE A 11 6.15 -6.10 -7.19
CA ILE A 11 5.57 -6.20 -5.85
C ILE A 11 4.24 -6.94 -5.95
N ASP A 12 4.08 -7.98 -5.14
CA ASP A 12 2.78 -8.60 -4.91
C ASP A 12 1.91 -7.68 -4.05
N LEU A 13 0.88 -7.11 -4.68
CA LEU A 13 -0.03 -6.17 -4.03
C LEU A 13 -0.98 -6.83 -3.04
N LYS A 14 -1.31 -8.13 -3.21
CA LYS A 14 -2.14 -8.83 -2.23
C LYS A 14 -1.34 -9.06 -0.96
N ALA A 15 -0.10 -9.57 -1.08
CA ALA A 15 0.78 -9.76 0.07
C ALA A 15 1.07 -8.45 0.81
N LEU A 16 1.29 -7.35 0.07
CA LEU A 16 1.44 -6.02 0.67
C LEU A 16 0.16 -5.56 1.38
N GLY A 17 -1.01 -5.76 0.75
CA GLY A 17 -2.31 -5.44 1.33
C GLY A 17 -2.56 -6.19 2.64
N PHE A 18 -2.34 -7.51 2.66
CA PHE A 18 -2.44 -8.31 3.88
C PHE A 18 -1.50 -7.81 4.96
N ARG A 19 -0.22 -7.54 4.66
CA ARG A 19 0.72 -6.99 5.65
C ARG A 19 0.23 -5.66 6.23
N LEU A 20 -0.38 -4.80 5.43
CA LEU A 20 -0.95 -3.53 5.91
C LEU A 20 -2.13 -3.79 6.86
N VAL A 21 -3.05 -4.67 6.50
CA VAL A 21 -4.20 -5.04 7.35
C VAL A 21 -3.73 -5.70 8.65
N SER A 22 -2.84 -6.69 8.57
CA SER A 22 -2.28 -7.40 9.73
C SER A 22 -1.43 -6.51 10.64
N SER A 23 -0.96 -5.36 10.17
CA SER A 23 -0.20 -4.42 11.01
C SER A 23 -1.04 -3.73 12.09
N GLY A 24 -2.39 -3.83 12.02
CA GLY A 24 -3.30 -3.15 12.93
C GLY A 24 -3.36 -1.63 12.75
N ARG A 25 -2.68 -1.09 11.72
CA ARG A 25 -2.72 0.33 11.39
C ARG A 25 -4.12 0.70 10.91
N LYS A 26 -4.67 1.80 11.42
CA LYS A 26 -5.95 2.35 10.95
C LYS A 26 -5.80 3.18 9.67
N TYR A 27 -4.64 3.79 9.48
CA TYR A 27 -4.36 4.67 8.35
C TYR A 27 -2.97 4.44 7.81
N VAL A 28 -2.79 4.72 6.52
CA VAL A 28 -1.51 4.75 5.84
C VAL A 28 -1.41 6.00 4.99
N ARG A 29 -0.31 6.75 5.13
CA ARG A 29 -0.04 7.91 4.28
C ARG A 29 0.82 7.52 3.09
N VAL A 30 0.67 8.26 1.99
CA VAL A 30 1.47 8.06 0.77
C VAL A 30 2.96 8.21 1.05
N ASN A 31 3.36 9.21 1.85
CA ASN A 31 4.76 9.46 2.18
C ASN A 31 5.36 8.41 3.14
N GLU A 32 4.55 7.89 4.06
CA GLU A 32 4.96 6.78 4.94
C GLU A 32 5.25 5.52 4.11
N LEU A 33 4.34 5.15 3.21
CA LEU A 33 4.56 3.99 2.33
C LEU A 33 5.74 4.21 1.38
N ALA A 34 5.90 5.43 0.86
CA ALA A 34 7.03 5.79 0.01
C ALA A 34 8.37 5.60 0.73
N TYR A 35 8.44 6.06 1.99
CA TYR A 35 9.61 5.89 2.84
C TYR A 35 9.88 4.41 3.15
N GLU A 36 8.86 3.65 3.57
CA GLU A 36 8.98 2.23 3.92
C GLU A 36 9.47 1.37 2.75
N LEU A 37 9.05 1.69 1.52
CA LEU A 37 9.41 0.93 0.32
C LEU A 37 10.62 1.52 -0.43
N GLY A 38 11.16 2.67 0.01
CA GLY A 38 12.25 3.35 -0.70
C GLY A 38 11.87 3.81 -2.11
N ILE A 39 10.62 4.22 -2.32
CA ILE A 39 10.08 4.62 -3.64
C ILE A 39 9.61 6.08 -3.64
N SER A 40 9.30 6.61 -4.82
CA SER A 40 8.70 7.94 -4.93
C SER A 40 7.27 7.99 -4.37
N ASN A 41 6.85 9.15 -3.86
CA ASN A 41 5.46 9.41 -3.45
C ASN A 41 4.45 9.12 -4.59
N ILE A 42 4.85 9.38 -5.84
CA ILE A 42 4.00 9.11 -7.02
C ILE A 42 3.78 7.60 -7.15
N THR A 43 4.84 6.79 -7.03
CA THR A 43 4.75 5.33 -7.07
C THR A 43 3.93 4.79 -5.90
N ALA A 44 4.16 5.29 -4.68
CA ALA A 44 3.38 4.90 -3.49
C ALA A 44 1.89 5.22 -3.64
N GLY A 45 1.55 6.40 -4.19
CA GLY A 45 0.16 6.77 -4.49
C GLY A 45 -0.51 5.84 -5.51
N ARG A 46 0.24 5.40 -6.54
CA ARG A 46 -0.24 4.39 -7.50
C ARG A 46 -0.48 3.03 -6.85
N ILE A 47 0.41 2.61 -5.94
CA ILE A 47 0.26 1.38 -5.16
C ILE A 47 -1.01 1.45 -4.31
N LEU A 48 -1.18 2.51 -3.51
CA LEU A 48 -2.36 2.68 -2.65
C LEU A 48 -3.65 2.75 -3.46
N SER A 49 -3.64 3.43 -4.62
CA SER A 49 -4.80 3.43 -5.53
C SER A 49 -5.16 2.02 -6.04
N LYS A 50 -4.17 1.16 -6.30
CA LYS A 50 -4.43 -0.24 -6.66
C LYS A 50 -4.92 -1.05 -5.48
N LEU A 51 -4.36 -0.85 -4.28
CA LEU A 51 -4.83 -1.49 -3.05
C LEU A 51 -6.27 -1.12 -2.73
N THR A 52 -6.71 0.09 -3.06
CA THR A 52 -8.12 0.49 -2.98
C THR A 52 -9.02 -0.31 -3.91
N LYS A 53 -8.61 -0.53 -5.16
CA LYS A 53 -9.37 -1.37 -6.09
C LYS A 53 -9.45 -2.83 -5.64
N LEU A 54 -8.45 -3.28 -4.89
CA LEU A 54 -8.41 -4.61 -4.28
C LEU A 54 -9.17 -4.68 -2.96
N GLY A 55 -9.63 -3.54 -2.42
CA GLY A 55 -10.42 -3.47 -1.20
C GLY A 55 -9.62 -3.50 0.11
N PHE A 56 -8.29 -3.36 0.09
CA PHE A 56 -7.45 -3.38 1.31
C PHE A 56 -7.40 -2.02 2.03
N VAL A 57 -7.61 -0.93 1.29
CA VAL A 57 -7.56 0.44 1.83
C VAL A 57 -8.58 1.32 1.12
N GLU A 58 -9.22 2.25 1.82
CA GLU A 58 -10.11 3.24 1.22
C GLU A 58 -9.47 4.63 1.23
N LYS A 59 -9.74 5.45 0.21
CA LYS A 59 -9.23 6.83 0.19
C LYS A 59 -10.00 7.65 1.22
N TRP A 60 -9.28 8.20 2.19
CA TRP A 60 -9.87 9.00 3.26
C TRP A 60 -9.73 10.50 2.99
N SER A 61 -8.52 10.95 2.65
CA SER A 61 -8.24 12.35 2.34
C SER A 61 -7.05 12.47 1.38
N ASN A 62 -6.57 13.69 1.13
CA ASN A 62 -5.43 13.89 0.25
C ASN A 62 -4.17 13.24 0.82
N GLY A 63 -3.69 12.19 0.15
CA GLY A 63 -2.50 11.45 0.55
C GLY A 63 -2.67 10.53 1.77
N ILE A 64 -3.89 10.31 2.26
CA ILE A 64 -4.18 9.45 3.40
C ILE A 64 -5.25 8.42 3.01
N TYR A 65 -4.96 7.17 3.32
CA TYR A 65 -5.86 6.04 3.10
C TYR A 65 -6.16 5.37 4.44
N ARG A 66 -7.40 4.96 4.63
CA ARG A 66 -7.82 4.16 5.78
C ARG A 66 -7.67 2.69 5.43
N VAL A 67 -7.12 1.90 6.34
CA VAL A 67 -6.99 0.45 6.17
C VAL A 67 -8.35 -0.18 6.48
N THR A 68 -8.79 -1.10 5.63
CA THR A 68 -10.10 -1.74 5.77
C THR A 68 -9.99 -3.03 6.58
N ASP A 69 -10.97 -3.28 7.44
CA ASP A 69 -11.09 -4.54 8.18
C ASP A 69 -11.70 -5.68 7.34
N TYR A 70 -12.16 -5.37 6.11
CA TYR A 70 -12.92 -6.27 5.22
C TYR A 70 -12.20 -7.60 4.91
N PHE A 71 -10.86 -7.59 4.91
CA PHE A 71 -10.05 -8.79 4.64
C PHE A 71 -9.85 -9.69 5.86
N ILE A 72 -10.05 -9.19 7.09
CA ILE A 72 -9.87 -10.00 8.30
C ILE A 72 -11.03 -10.99 8.46
N GLU A 73 -12.22 -10.64 7.96
CA GLU A 73 -13.42 -11.47 8.14
C GLU A 73 -13.60 -12.55 7.06
N ASN A 74 -12.99 -12.39 5.88
CA ASN A 74 -13.25 -13.26 4.72
C ASN A 74 -12.13 -14.24 4.36
N ASP A 75 -10.98 -14.19 5.03
CA ASP A 75 -9.79 -15.01 4.69
C ASP A 75 -9.27 -15.84 5.89
N THR A 76 -10.18 -16.44 6.65
CA THR A 76 -9.88 -17.55 7.59
C THR A 76 -9.56 -18.88 6.87
N LEU A 77 -9.18 -18.84 5.60
CA LEU A 77 -8.94 -20.01 4.75
C LEU A 77 -7.57 -19.92 4.05
N PHE A 78 -6.50 -19.95 4.83
CA PHE A 78 -5.20 -20.49 4.41
C PHE A 78 -4.81 -21.62 5.37
#